data_AF-A0A7Y2D8P8-F1
#
_entry.id   AF-A0A7Y2D8P8-F1
#
_cell.length_a   1.000
_cell.length_b   1.000
_cell.length_c   1.000
_cell.angle_alpha   90.00
_cell.angle_beta   90.00
_cell.angle_gamma   90.00
#
_symmetry.space_group_name_H-M   'P 1'
#
loop_
_entity.id
_entity.type
_entity.pdbx_description
1 polymer ?
#
loop_
_entity_poly.entity_id
_entity_poly.type
_entity_poly.pdbx_seq_one_letter_code
_entity_poly.pdbx_strand_id
1 'polypeptide(L)'
;MIIAQIIVWTALIYLVIGTLFSLYFVTAKIAEFDDSAKGAGIGFRLVIFFGAIPFWVFLLSRMISGTTGVAETNEHRRSAGGDK
;
A
#
# COMPACT_ATOMS: atom_id res chain seq x y z
N MET A 1 -7.91 33.83 -9.86
CA MET A 1 -6.52 33.42 -9.53
C MET A 1 -6.41 32.60 -8.24
N ILE A 2 -7.22 32.87 -7.21
CA ILE A 2 -7.20 32.12 -5.93
C ILE A 2 -7.40 30.60 -6.08
N ILE A 3 -8.29 30.17 -6.98
CA ILE A 3 -8.62 28.75 -7.20
C ILE A 3 -7.40 27.96 -7.69
N ALA A 4 -6.63 28.53 -8.64
CA ALA A 4 -5.43 27.90 -9.16
C ALA A 4 -4.37 27.72 -8.05
N GLN A 5 -4.21 28.71 -7.17
CA GLN A 5 -3.28 28.61 -6.04
C GLN A 5 -3.70 27.49 -5.08
N ILE A 6 -4.99 27.40 -4.74
CA ILE A 6 -5.50 26.32 -3.87
C ILE A 6 -5.18 24.95 -4.47
N ILE A 7 -5.50 24.74 -5.75
CA ILE A 7 -5.25 23.47 -6.43
C ILE A 7 -3.75 23.10 -6.39
N VAL A 8 -2.87 24.05 -6.73
CA VAL A 8 -1.42 23.82 -6.76
C VAL A 8 -0.89 23.52 -5.37
N TRP A 9 -1.28 24.28 -4.35
CA TRP A 9 -0.83 24.06 -2.97
C TRP A 9 -1.33 22.74 -2.41
N THR A 10 -2.60 22.39 -2.64
CA THR A 10 -3.15 21.10 -2.22
C THR A 10 -2.44 19.94 -2.91
N ALA A 11 -2.20 20.03 -4.23
CA ALA A 11 -1.46 19.02 -4.97
C ALA A 11 -0.01 18.87 -4.47
N LEU A 12 0.64 19.98 -4.14
CA LEU A 12 2.01 19.99 -3.63
C LEU A 12 2.09 19.34 -2.25
N ILE A 13 1.19 19.69 -1.33
CA ILE A 13 1.10 19.06 -0.01
C ILE A 13 0.84 17.55 -0.15
N TYR A 14 -0.10 17.18 -1.03
CA TYR A 14 -0.42 15.78 -1.32
C TYR A 14 0.81 15.01 -1.82
N LEU A 15 1.60 15.61 -2.73
CA LEU A 15 2.81 15.02 -3.28
C LEU A 15 3.91 14.85 -2.22
N VAL A 16 4.13 15.86 -1.37
CA VAL A 16 5.14 15.80 -0.30
C VAL A 16 4.80 14.68 0.68
N ILE A 17 3.54 14.61 1.13
CA ILE A 17 3.09 13.54 2.04
C ILE A 17 3.23 12.18 1.36
N GLY A 18 2.78 12.05 0.11
CA GLY A 18 2.89 10.81 -0.65
C GLY A 18 4.33 10.37 -0.85
N THR A 19 5.28 11.30 -1.03
CA THR A 19 6.71 11.01 -1.16
C THR A 19 7.30 10.48 0.13
N LEU A 20 7.02 11.13 1.26
CA LEU A 20 7.47 10.68 2.58
C LEU A 20 6.89 9.30 2.93
N PHE A 21 5.60 9.10 2.65
CA PHE A 21 4.94 7.81 2.84
C PHE A 21 5.57 6.73 1.96
N SER A 22 5.81 7.01 0.68
CA SER A 22 6.37 6.03 -0.27
C SER A 22 7.78 5.59 0.13
N LEU A 23 8.59 6.51 0.65
CA LEU A 23 9.92 6.20 1.16
C LEU A 23 9.84 5.25 2.37
N TYR A 24 8.95 5.54 3.32
CA TYR A 24 8.67 4.66 4.46
C TYR A 24 8.12 3.30 4.00
N PHE A 25 7.16 3.30 3.07
CA PHE A 25 6.49 2.10 2.59
C PHE A 25 7.47 1.11 1.94
N VAL A 26 8.31 1.60 1.03
CA VAL A 26 9.29 0.76 0.30
C VAL A 26 10.40 0.23 1.21
N THR A 27 10.76 0.94 2.27
CA THR A 27 11.84 0.53 3.17
C THR A 27 11.38 -0.40 4.29
N ALA A 28 10.21 -0.14 4.88
CA ALA A 28 9.77 -0.81 6.10
C ALA A 28 8.58 -1.76 5.91
N LYS A 29 7.71 -1.52 4.92
CA LYS A 29 6.39 -2.18 4.86
C LYS A 29 6.15 -3.03 3.63
N ILE A 30 6.86 -2.81 2.53
CA ILE A 30 6.63 -3.54 1.28
C ILE A 30 6.71 -5.06 1.43
N ALA A 31 7.60 -5.56 2.29
CA ALA A 31 7.74 -7.00 2.57
C ALA A 31 6.58 -7.62 3.35
N GLU A 32 5.73 -6.80 4.00
CA GLU A 32 4.50 -7.25 4.67
C GLU A 32 3.33 -7.34 3.67
N PHE A 33 3.38 -6.57 2.58
CA PHE A 33 2.35 -6.52 1.54
C PHE A 33 2.57 -7.51 0.41
N ASP A 34 3.82 -7.82 0.09
CA ASP A 34 4.19 -8.72 -0.99
C ASP A 34 5.42 -9.54 -0.58
N ASP A 35 5.25 -10.86 -0.48
CA ASP A 35 6.34 -11.79 -0.22
C ASP A 35 7.40 -11.75 -1.33
N SER A 36 7.02 -11.42 -2.57
CA SER A 36 7.93 -11.25 -3.70
C SER A 36 8.84 -10.03 -3.54
N ALA A 37 8.46 -9.07 -2.69
CA ALA A 37 9.29 -7.92 -2.36
C ALA A 37 10.43 -8.28 -1.39
N LYS A 38 10.37 -9.44 -0.71
CA LYS A 38 11.45 -9.93 0.15
C LYS A 38 12.64 -10.33 -0.71
N GLY A 39 13.72 -9.56 -0.62
CA GLY A 39 14.93 -9.75 -1.42
C GLY A 39 14.92 -9.03 -2.78
N ALA A 40 13.88 -8.25 -3.09
CA ALA A 40 13.81 -7.49 -4.32
C ALA A 40 14.90 -6.42 -4.40
N GLY A 41 15.53 -6.33 -5.58
CA GLY A 41 16.62 -5.39 -5.88
C GLY A 41 16.19 -3.93 -5.93
N ILE A 42 17.16 -3.03 -6.03
CA ILE A 42 16.95 -1.57 -5.98
C ILE A 42 16.01 -1.07 -7.09
N GLY A 43 16.05 -1.67 -8.28
CA GLY A 43 15.19 -1.28 -9.41
C GLY A 43 13.70 -1.49 -9.12
N PHE A 44 13.33 -2.63 -8.52
CA PHE A 44 11.95 -2.89 -8.12
C PHE A 44 11.47 -1.87 -7.08
N ARG A 45 12.31 -1.57 -6.09
CA ARG A 45 12.01 -0.59 -5.05
C ARG A 45 11.75 0.81 -5.62
N LEU A 46 12.51 1.22 -6.64
CA LEU A 46 12.28 2.50 -7.33
C LEU A 46 10.94 2.54 -8.06
N VAL A 47 10.58 1.47 -8.77
CA VAL A 47 9.29 1.38 -9.47
C VAL A 47 8.13 1.49 -8.48
N ILE A 48 8.21 0.75 -7.36
CA ILE A 48 7.18 0.80 -6.32
C ILE A 48 7.15 2.17 -5.64
N PHE A 49 8.31 2.80 -5.42
CA PHE A 49 8.37 4.15 -4.86
C PHE A 49 7.59 5.15 -5.72
N PHE A 50 7.85 5.20 -7.03
CA PHE A 50 7.13 6.12 -7.92
C PHE A 50 5.64 5.78 -8.03
N GLY A 51 5.30 4.49 -8.03
CA GLY A 51 3.91 4.03 -8.03
C GLY A 51 3.16 4.33 -6.73
N ALA A 52 3.83 4.30 -5.58
CA ALA A 52 3.19 4.50 -4.29
C ALA A 52 2.81 5.96 -4.01
N ILE A 53 3.52 6.94 -4.61
CA ILE A 53 3.30 8.37 -4.37
C ILE A 53 1.85 8.79 -4.65
N PRO A 54 1.24 8.53 -5.82
CA PRO A 54 -0.15 8.90 -6.08
C PRO A 54 -1.18 8.04 -5.34
N PHE A 55 -0.80 6.87 -4.82
CA PHE A 55 -1.71 5.94 -4.17
C PHE A 55 -1.50 5.85 -2.65
N TRP A 56 -0.78 6.82 -2.07
CA TRP A 56 -0.38 6.76 -0.66
C TRP A 56 -1.57 6.68 0.31
N VAL A 57 -2.67 7.41 0.04
CA VAL A 57 -3.88 7.36 0.90
C VAL A 57 -4.49 5.96 0.91
N PHE A 58 -4.56 5.32 -0.26
CA PHE A 58 -5.09 3.97 -0.39
C PHE A 58 -4.19 2.94 0.30
N LEU A 59 -2.88 3.02 0.05
CA LEU A 59 -1.90 2.15 0.69
C LEU A 59 -1.85 2.34 2.22
N LEU A 60 -1.99 3.58 2.69
CA LEU A 60 -2.07 3.91 4.11
C LEU A 60 -3.35 3.32 4.73
N SER A 61 -4.50 3.48 4.06
CA SER A 61 -5.75 2.86 4.51
C SER A 61 -5.63 1.35 4.60
N ARG A 62 -5.05 0.72 3.57
CA ARG A 62 -4.78 -0.72 3.55
C ARG A 62 -3.87 -1.15 4.70
N MET A 63 -2.87 -0.33 5.03
CA MET A 63 -1.93 -0.59 6.14
C MET A 63 -2.59 -0.46 7.52
N ILE A 64 -3.48 0.52 7.71
CA ILE A 64 -4.19 0.72 8.98
C ILE A 64 -5.28 -0.33 9.17
N SER A 65 -6.00 -0.68 8.10
CA SER A 65 -7.06 -1.70 8.16
C SER A 65 -6.52 -3.10 8.47
N GLY A 66 -5.22 -3.32 8.28
CA GLY A 66 -4.60 -4.64 8.37
C GLY A 66 -5.18 -5.61 7.36
N THR A 67 -4.52 -6.75 7.18
CA THR A 67 -5.13 -7.89 6.50
C THR A 67 -6.16 -8.46 7.46
N THR A 68 -7.39 -7.94 7.44
CA THR A 68 -8.53 -8.79 7.80
C THR A 68 -8.52 -9.90 6.78
N GLY A 69 -7.84 -11.00 7.14
CA GLY A 69 -7.93 -12.24 6.40
C GLY A 69 -9.42 -12.53 6.30
N VAL A 70 -10.00 -12.30 5.12
CA VAL A 70 -11.16 -13.07 4.74
C VAL A 70 -10.61 -14.49 4.76
N ALA A 71 -10.81 -15.17 5.89
CA ALA A 71 -10.44 -16.55 6.06
C ALA A 71 -11.00 -17.25 4.84
N GLU A 72 -10.13 -17.75 3.96
CA GLU A 72 -10.51 -18.39 2.73
C GLU A 72 -11.66 -19.35 3.05
N THR A 73 -12.87 -18.95 2.66
CA THR A 73 -14.03 -19.82 2.71
C THR A 73 -14.01 -20.60 1.41
N ASN A 74 -12.89 -21.27 1.16
CA ASN A 74 -12.78 -22.20 0.05
C ASN A 74 -13.60 -23.43 0.44
N GLU A 75 -14.44 -23.92 -0.48
CA GLU A 75 -15.26 -25.14 -0.32
C GLU A 75 -14.40 -26.31 0.20
N HIS A 76 -13.13 -26.38 -0.22
CA HIS A 76 -12.13 -27.32 0.26
C HIS A 76 -11.97 -27.37 1.79
N ARG A 77 -12.10 -26.25 2.52
CA ARG A 77 -12.04 -26.22 3.99
C ARG A 77 -13.37 -26.65 4.63
N ARG A 78 -14.51 -26.37 3.97
CA ARG A 78 -15.84 -26.85 4.43
C ARG A 78 -15.99 -28.36 4.25
N SER A 79 -15.39 -28.94 3.21
CA SER A 79 -15.44 -30.38 2.95
C SER A 79 -14.45 -31.20 3.79
N ALA A 80 -13.42 -30.57 4.38
CA ALA A 80 -12.35 -31.25 5.11
C ALA A 80 -12.62 -31.48 6.60
N GLY A 81 -13.73 -31.00 7.15
CA GLY A 81 -14.07 -31.25 8.55
C GLY A 81 -14.74 -30.05 9.20
N GLY A 82 -16.07 -30.00 9.08
CA GLY A 82 -16.86 -29.45 10.17
C GLY A 82 -16.66 -30.39 11.36
N ASP A 83 -15.74 -30.02 12.25
CA ASP A 83 -15.66 -30.65 13.57
C ASP A 83 -17.02 -30.48 14.26
N LYS A 84 -17.47 -31.61 14.81
CA LYS A 84 -18.70 -31.79 15.57
C LYS A 84 -18.77 -30.88 16.79
#